data_AF-A0A3N1GX98-F1
#
_entry.id   AF-A0A3N1GX98-F1
#
_cell.length_a   1.000
_cell.length_b   1.000
_cell.length_c   1.000
_cell.angle_alpha   90.00
_cell.angle_beta   90.00
_cell.angle_gamma   90.00
#
_symmetry.space_group_name_H-M   'P 1'
#
loop_
_entity.id
_entity.type
_entity.pdbx_description
1 polymer ?
#
loop_
_entity_poly.entity_id
_entity_poly.type
_entity_poly.pdbx_seq_one_letter_code
_entity_poly.pdbx_strand_id
1 'polypeptide(L)'
;MAQWPQLSREDLLHAAGLAGFDADLPLMVRRLIAETGRGVTELDMPGGSGVAAGGFDGIVTAAEHTPFIPAGTSVWELSVENGAQLKADSDYGKRLAGPNGEATDQISYVQVGLARWTKARTWAAGRNRERRWKKVHAYNVDSLHAWLDTAPATTALLAERLGKAWPGVRPVETWWTDWWLRSTTIPLDVDIVLAGRQSAATDLGDLVRSGQSMITIGGDLHADELYAFVAAVFDDADDAELKTVAARTLVVQSRDSLAQLLGQAARLVLLIPDAGLLAGLPLQHDHQVIVPAEPGENADVNVSRVDDEQVRQRLRQAGVENGRAYGYGALARRSLSALRRALAVTCAARKLIAAGQAACLYSLMVRRGCVCGAVCGCRGRVPRWGAAELRVVVGRGLGGVGVGCSGLRRS
;
A
#
# COMPACT_ATOMS: atom_id res chain seq x y z
N MET A 1 14.40 -11.14 -18.56
CA MET A 1 13.44 -10.64 -17.56
C MET A 1 14.24 -10.00 -16.45
N ALA A 2 13.94 -8.75 -16.09
CA ALA A 2 14.60 -8.12 -14.96
C ALA A 2 14.04 -8.72 -13.65
N GLN A 3 14.92 -9.35 -12.87
CA GLN A 3 14.56 -9.87 -11.56
C GLN A 3 14.28 -8.71 -10.60
N TRP A 4 13.28 -8.86 -9.73
CA TRP A 4 13.02 -7.85 -8.70
C TRP A 4 14.25 -7.60 -7.82
N PRO A 5 14.47 -6.36 -7.39
CA PRO A 5 15.40 -6.09 -6.30
C PRO A 5 15.00 -6.92 -5.08
N GLN A 6 15.88 -7.82 -4.66
CA GLN A 6 15.61 -8.68 -3.51
C GLN A 6 15.73 -7.87 -2.22
N LEU A 7 14.78 -8.07 -1.30
CA LEU A 7 14.94 -7.64 0.09
C LEU A 7 15.84 -8.65 0.79
N SER A 8 16.96 -8.17 1.27
CA SER A 8 17.92 -8.95 2.04
C SER A 8 17.69 -8.78 3.53
N ARG A 9 18.25 -9.72 4.30
CA ARG A 9 18.37 -9.60 5.75
C ARG A 9 18.99 -8.27 6.20
N GLU A 10 20.00 -7.77 5.48
CA GLU A 10 20.65 -6.50 5.81
C GLU A 10 19.75 -5.30 5.57
N ASP A 11 18.83 -5.37 4.59
CA ASP A 11 17.83 -4.34 4.39
C ASP A 11 16.87 -4.24 5.59
N LEU A 12 16.51 -5.36 6.21
CA LEU A 12 15.70 -5.38 7.43
C LEU A 12 16.44 -4.81 8.65
N LEU A 13 17.72 -5.15 8.80
CA LEU A 13 18.56 -4.57 9.85
C LEU A 13 18.74 -3.06 9.65
N HIS A 14 18.91 -2.62 8.40
CA HIS A 14 18.96 -1.21 8.07
C HIS A 14 17.63 -0.52 8.39
N ALA A 15 16.50 -1.13 7.99
CA ALA A 15 15.16 -0.61 8.28
C ALA A 15 14.92 -0.45 9.78
N ALA A 16 15.31 -1.43 10.61
CA ALA A 16 15.23 -1.35 12.06
C ALA A 16 15.98 -0.16 12.68
N GLY A 17 17.00 0.35 12.00
CA GLY A 17 17.77 1.52 12.40
C GLY A 17 17.21 2.86 11.92
N LEU A 18 16.17 2.86 11.07
CA LEU A 18 15.53 4.08 10.60
C LEU A 18 14.69 4.72 11.72
N ALA A 19 14.74 6.05 11.80
CA ALA A 19 13.95 6.78 12.77
C ALA A 19 12.44 6.55 12.53
N GLY A 20 11.71 6.19 13.60
CA GLY A 20 10.28 5.89 13.55
C GLY A 20 9.92 4.47 13.10
N PHE A 21 10.91 3.61 12.78
CA PHE A 21 10.62 2.25 12.35
C PHE A 21 10.05 1.37 13.48
N ASP A 22 10.29 1.74 14.73
CA ASP A 22 9.62 1.17 15.90
C ASP A 22 8.09 1.29 15.81
N ALA A 23 7.58 2.39 15.26
CA ALA A 23 6.16 2.59 15.02
C ALA A 23 5.65 1.91 13.73
N ASP A 24 6.54 1.62 12.78
CA ASP A 24 6.22 0.91 11.52
C ASP A 24 6.24 -0.61 11.68
N LEU A 25 7.06 -1.16 12.57
CA LEU A 25 7.21 -2.60 12.76
C LEU A 25 5.86 -3.28 13.10
N PRO A 26 5.04 -2.77 14.04
CA PRO A 26 3.70 -3.30 14.27
C PRO A 26 2.82 -3.25 13.02
N LEU A 27 2.88 -2.17 12.23
CA LEU A 27 2.10 -2.07 10.98
C LEU A 27 2.54 -3.11 9.94
N MET A 28 3.85 -3.37 9.84
CA MET A 28 4.40 -4.39 8.96
C MET A 28 3.98 -5.80 9.40
N VAL A 29 4.07 -6.13 10.70
CA VAL A 29 3.65 -7.44 11.22
C VAL A 29 2.14 -7.61 11.11
N ARG A 30 1.35 -6.56 11.36
CA ARG A 30 -0.09 -6.57 11.13
C ARG A 30 -0.41 -6.94 9.68
N ARG A 31 0.30 -6.37 8.73
CA ARG A 31 0.10 -6.63 7.31
C ARG A 31 0.56 -8.04 6.90
N LEU A 32 1.67 -8.53 7.46
CA LEU A 32 2.09 -9.93 7.31
C LEU A 32 1.03 -10.92 7.82
N ILE A 33 0.41 -10.63 8.97
CA ILE A 33 -0.67 -11.45 9.53
C ILE A 33 -1.91 -11.40 8.63
N ALA A 34 -2.30 -10.22 8.15
CA ALA A 34 -3.43 -10.08 7.23
C ALA A 34 -3.19 -10.83 5.91
N GLU A 35 -1.99 -10.74 5.33
CA GLU A 35 -1.69 -11.39 4.05
C GLU A 35 -1.56 -12.91 4.15
N THR A 36 -0.97 -13.43 5.23
CA THR A 36 -0.59 -14.86 5.34
C THR A 36 -1.43 -15.66 6.35
N GLY A 37 -2.24 -14.99 7.15
CA GLY A 37 -3.11 -15.59 8.15
C GLY A 37 -4.27 -16.37 7.53
N ARG A 38 -4.78 -17.33 8.30
CA ARG A 38 -5.92 -18.17 7.91
C ARG A 38 -6.97 -18.16 9.01
N GLY A 39 -8.18 -17.74 8.66
CA GLY A 39 -9.28 -17.57 9.63
C GLY A 39 -8.94 -16.57 10.73
N VAL A 40 -8.30 -15.44 10.39
CA VAL A 40 -8.02 -14.36 11.34
C VAL A 40 -9.34 -13.66 11.66
N THR A 41 -9.79 -13.76 12.91
CA THR A 41 -11.04 -13.15 13.38
C THR A 41 -10.79 -11.90 14.22
N GLU A 42 -9.58 -11.73 14.72
CA GLU A 42 -9.15 -10.56 15.48
C GLU A 42 -7.70 -10.24 15.14
N LEU A 43 -7.44 -8.97 14.86
CA LEU A 43 -6.11 -8.45 14.54
C LEU A 43 -5.99 -7.02 15.10
N ASP A 44 -5.72 -6.93 16.39
CA ASP A 44 -5.37 -5.66 17.04
C ASP A 44 -3.86 -5.54 17.13
N MET A 45 -3.28 -4.62 16.37
CA MET A 45 -1.84 -4.38 16.37
C MET A 45 -1.61 -2.91 16.02
N PRO A 46 -1.76 -2.01 16.99
CA PRO A 46 -1.62 -0.58 16.75
C PRO A 46 -0.18 -0.22 16.36
N GLY A 47 -0.04 0.77 15.50
CA GLY A 47 1.25 1.34 15.11
C GLY A 47 1.12 2.81 14.77
N GLY A 48 2.21 3.44 14.34
CA GLY A 48 2.25 4.88 14.10
C GLY A 48 1.99 5.69 15.37
N SER A 49 1.02 6.62 15.34
CA SER A 49 0.65 7.46 16.49
C SER A 49 -0.27 6.79 17.50
N GLY A 50 -0.69 5.54 17.25
CA GLY A 50 -1.71 4.83 18.03
C GLY A 50 -1.18 3.88 19.10
N VAL A 51 0.12 3.90 19.43
CA VAL A 51 0.72 3.00 20.43
C VAL A 51 0.06 3.25 21.78
N ALA A 52 -0.81 2.31 22.22
CA ALA A 52 -1.49 2.42 23.49
C ALA A 52 -0.50 2.31 24.64
N ALA A 53 -0.60 3.21 25.62
CA ALA A 53 0.15 3.11 26.85
C ALA A 53 -0.39 1.93 27.70
N GLY A 54 0.34 0.81 27.77
CA GLY A 54 0.17 -0.20 28.81
C GLY A 54 -0.38 -1.59 28.39
N GLY A 55 -0.52 -1.90 27.10
CA GLY A 55 -0.96 -3.21 26.59
C GLY A 55 0.17 -4.02 25.93
N PHE A 56 -0.16 -5.18 25.37
CA PHE A 56 0.70 -5.87 24.39
C PHE A 56 0.78 -5.03 23.11
N ASP A 57 1.84 -5.22 22.31
CA ASP A 57 1.95 -4.53 21.02
C ASP A 57 0.98 -5.09 19.98
N GLY A 58 0.47 -6.31 20.19
CA GLY A 58 -0.67 -6.83 19.43
C GLY A 58 -1.35 -8.03 20.06
N ILE A 59 -2.61 -8.22 19.67
CA ILE A 59 -3.49 -9.35 20.03
C ILE A 59 -4.08 -9.88 18.73
N VAL A 60 -3.93 -11.19 18.51
CA VAL A 60 -4.36 -11.84 17.27
C VAL A 60 -5.09 -13.12 17.61
N THR A 61 -6.27 -13.30 17.06
CA THR A 61 -7.02 -14.56 17.12
C THR A 61 -7.16 -15.14 15.72
N ALA A 62 -6.60 -16.33 15.51
CA ALA A 62 -6.65 -17.04 14.24
C ALA A 62 -7.20 -18.46 14.41
N ALA A 63 -8.08 -18.91 13.51
CA ALA A 63 -8.66 -20.24 13.55
C ALA A 63 -7.64 -21.35 13.20
N GLU A 64 -6.69 -21.05 12.32
CA GLU A 64 -5.71 -22.01 11.82
C GLU A 64 -4.28 -21.59 12.15
N HIS A 65 -3.41 -22.58 12.33
CA HIS A 65 -1.99 -22.36 12.51
C HIS A 65 -1.30 -22.21 11.15
N THR A 66 -0.49 -21.18 11.01
CA THR A 66 0.45 -20.99 9.88
C THR A 66 1.89 -21.06 10.40
N PRO A 67 2.93 -21.11 9.54
CA PRO A 67 4.32 -21.16 10.00
C PRO A 67 4.72 -20.04 10.99
N PHE A 68 4.07 -18.88 10.91
CA PHE A 68 4.38 -17.70 11.73
C PHE A 68 3.23 -17.24 12.65
N ILE A 69 2.02 -17.78 12.48
CA ILE A 69 0.83 -17.34 13.21
C ILE A 69 0.25 -18.54 13.99
N PRO A 70 0.27 -18.51 15.34
CA PRO A 70 -0.32 -19.56 16.15
C PRO A 70 -1.86 -19.63 16.00
N ALA A 71 -2.42 -20.83 16.12
CA ALA A 71 -3.88 -21.00 16.23
C ALA A 71 -4.40 -20.64 17.63
N GLY A 72 -5.58 -20.05 17.68
CA GLY A 72 -6.20 -19.45 18.85
C GLY A 72 -5.68 -18.04 19.11
N THR A 73 -5.91 -17.54 20.33
CA THR A 73 -5.44 -16.22 20.75
C THR A 73 -3.94 -16.21 21.00
N SER A 74 -3.29 -15.19 20.48
CA SER A 74 -1.87 -14.91 20.67
C SER A 74 -1.63 -13.46 21.00
N VAL A 75 -0.65 -13.20 21.87
CA VAL A 75 -0.20 -11.85 22.23
C VAL A 75 1.22 -11.63 21.73
N TRP A 76 1.47 -10.42 21.24
CA TRP A 76 2.67 -10.07 20.51
C TRP A 76 3.40 -8.92 21.19
N GLU A 77 4.72 -9.06 21.31
CA GLU A 77 5.66 -8.03 21.77
C GLU A 77 6.72 -7.86 20.70
N LEU A 78 6.90 -6.63 20.22
CA LEU A 78 7.71 -6.28 19.07
C LEU A 78 8.78 -5.29 19.48
N SER A 79 10.01 -5.50 19.00
CA SER A 79 11.08 -4.54 19.25
C SER A 79 12.07 -4.46 18.10
N VAL A 80 12.52 -3.24 17.84
CA VAL A 80 13.67 -2.92 16.98
C VAL A 80 14.93 -2.67 17.80
N GLU A 81 14.86 -2.70 19.14
CA GLU A 81 15.96 -2.34 20.02
C GLU A 81 17.14 -3.31 19.92
N ASN A 82 18.34 -2.76 19.98
CA ASN A 82 19.54 -3.55 20.18
C ASN A 82 19.49 -4.27 21.54
N GLY A 83 20.05 -5.48 21.61
CA GLY A 83 19.96 -6.30 22.82
C GLY A 83 18.61 -7.01 22.96
N ALA A 84 18.03 -7.46 21.86
CA ALA A 84 16.75 -8.17 21.77
C ALA A 84 16.52 -9.23 22.87
N GLN A 85 17.56 -9.94 23.31
CA GLN A 85 17.48 -10.89 24.43
C GLN A 85 17.02 -10.22 25.74
N LEU A 86 17.64 -9.10 26.12
CA LEU A 86 17.31 -8.37 27.35
C LEU A 86 15.91 -7.76 27.27
N LYS A 87 15.54 -7.23 26.09
CA LYS A 87 14.18 -6.71 25.85
C LYS A 87 13.14 -7.81 25.97
N ALA A 88 13.36 -8.96 25.32
CA ALA A 88 12.49 -10.12 25.41
C ALA A 88 12.32 -10.63 26.85
N ASP A 89 13.41 -10.67 27.63
CA ASP A 89 13.36 -11.06 29.04
C ASP A 89 12.55 -10.06 29.89
N SER A 90 12.71 -8.76 29.63
CA SER A 90 11.98 -7.67 30.29
C SER A 90 10.48 -7.71 29.96
N ASP A 91 10.12 -7.85 28.69
CA ASP A 91 8.73 -7.87 28.23
C ASP A 91 8.01 -9.12 28.76
N TYR A 92 8.59 -10.30 28.53
CA TYR A 92 8.02 -11.56 29.02
C TYR A 92 7.87 -11.57 30.55
N GLY A 93 8.81 -10.98 31.28
CA GLY A 93 8.77 -10.87 32.73
C GLY A 93 7.58 -10.04 33.26
N LYS A 94 7.18 -9.00 32.53
CA LYS A 94 6.06 -8.11 32.91
C LYS A 94 4.69 -8.74 32.63
N ARG A 95 4.61 -9.75 31.76
CA ARG A 95 3.35 -10.34 31.32
C ARG A 95 3.02 -11.60 32.13
N LEU A 96 2.11 -11.42 33.08
CA LEU A 96 1.63 -12.48 33.98
C LEU A 96 0.17 -12.87 33.75
N ALA A 97 -0.54 -12.12 32.91
CA ALA A 97 -1.91 -12.36 32.48
C ALA A 97 -2.04 -12.07 30.98
N GLY A 98 -3.01 -12.70 30.33
CA GLY A 98 -3.41 -12.40 28.97
C GLY A 98 -4.18 -11.06 28.86
N PRO A 99 -4.71 -10.76 27.66
CA PRO A 99 -5.63 -9.64 27.48
C PRO A 99 -6.77 -9.70 28.48
N ASN A 100 -7.20 -8.55 29.02
CA ASN A 100 -8.32 -8.46 29.97
C ASN A 100 -8.21 -9.35 31.23
N GLY A 101 -6.99 -9.78 31.60
CA GLY A 101 -6.76 -10.64 32.76
C GLY A 101 -6.96 -12.14 32.50
N GLU A 102 -7.06 -12.56 31.23
CA GLU A 102 -7.22 -13.96 30.84
C GLU A 102 -6.06 -14.85 31.29
N ALA A 103 -6.35 -16.14 31.47
CA ALA A 103 -5.37 -17.14 31.84
C ALA A 103 -4.37 -17.38 30.69
N THR A 104 -3.08 -17.29 31.00
CA THR A 104 -2.00 -17.39 30.01
C THR A 104 -1.83 -18.80 29.44
N ASP A 105 -2.31 -19.83 30.12
CA ASP A 105 -2.17 -21.24 29.73
C ASP A 105 -2.97 -21.63 28.49
N GLN A 106 -3.91 -20.79 28.05
CA GLN A 106 -4.65 -20.92 26.78
C GLN A 106 -4.13 -20.01 25.66
N ILE A 107 -3.20 -19.10 25.96
CA ILE A 107 -2.74 -18.04 25.05
C ILE A 107 -1.31 -18.30 24.60
N SER A 108 -1.02 -18.08 23.31
CA SER A 108 0.35 -18.12 22.80
C SER A 108 1.04 -16.77 22.97
N TYR A 109 2.26 -16.75 23.50
CA TYR A 109 3.08 -15.54 23.56
C TYR A 109 4.06 -15.52 22.39
N VAL A 110 4.14 -14.39 21.69
CA VAL A 110 5.03 -14.21 20.54
C VAL A 110 5.95 -13.01 20.77
N GLN A 111 7.25 -13.25 20.84
CA GLN A 111 8.25 -12.18 20.81
C GLN A 111 8.79 -11.99 19.40
N VAL A 112 8.84 -10.75 18.93
CA VAL A 112 9.50 -10.38 17.67
C VAL A 112 10.65 -9.41 17.97
N GLY A 113 11.85 -9.75 17.53
CA GLY A 113 13.02 -8.89 17.60
C GLY A 113 13.63 -8.69 16.23
N LEU A 114 13.58 -7.45 15.70
CA LEU A 114 14.17 -7.13 14.40
C LEU A 114 15.69 -6.88 14.46
N ALA A 115 16.24 -6.68 15.65
CA ALA A 115 17.69 -6.65 15.85
C ALA A 115 18.31 -8.06 15.81
N ARG A 116 19.64 -8.12 15.79
CA ARG A 116 20.38 -9.40 15.79
C ARG A 116 20.09 -10.20 17.07
N TRP A 117 19.33 -11.29 16.93
CA TRP A 117 18.97 -12.20 18.02
C TRP A 117 19.21 -13.67 17.65
N THR A 118 20.43 -14.15 17.85
CA THR A 118 20.84 -15.51 17.45
C THR A 118 20.29 -16.60 18.36
N LYS A 119 19.92 -16.26 19.60
CA LYS A 119 19.42 -17.19 20.62
C LYS A 119 17.89 -17.21 20.75
N ALA A 120 17.14 -16.60 19.82
CA ALA A 120 15.68 -16.50 19.86
C ALA A 120 15.00 -17.87 20.10
N ARG A 121 15.39 -18.89 19.33
CA ARG A 121 14.84 -20.26 19.49
C ARG A 121 15.16 -20.87 20.86
N THR A 122 16.40 -20.72 21.32
CA THR A 122 16.83 -21.22 22.63
C THR A 122 16.08 -20.52 23.76
N TRP A 123 15.84 -19.22 23.63
CA TRP A 123 15.06 -18.44 24.59
C TRP A 123 13.61 -18.93 24.64
N ALA A 124 12.93 -19.08 23.50
CA ALA A 124 11.58 -19.61 23.45
C ALA A 124 11.49 -21.02 24.06
N ALA A 125 12.45 -21.90 23.77
CA ALA A 125 12.51 -23.24 24.37
C ALA A 125 12.75 -23.20 25.89
N GLY A 126 13.47 -22.18 26.39
CA GLY A 126 13.58 -21.88 27.81
C GLY A 126 12.23 -21.52 28.43
N ARG A 127 11.55 -20.53 27.87
CA ARG A 127 10.27 -20.04 28.39
C ARG A 127 9.15 -21.07 28.30
N ASN A 128 9.12 -21.90 27.26
CA ASN A 128 8.16 -23.00 27.14
C ASN A 128 8.26 -24.03 28.30
N ARG A 129 9.45 -24.23 28.89
CA ARG A 129 9.62 -25.16 30.04
C ARG A 129 8.97 -24.65 31.32
N GLU A 130 8.74 -23.34 31.42
CA GLU A 130 8.05 -22.72 32.56
C GLU A 130 6.54 -23.01 32.55
N ARG A 131 5.97 -23.39 31.40
CA ARG A 131 4.53 -23.66 31.21
C ARG A 131 3.62 -22.53 31.66
N ARG A 132 4.11 -21.28 31.63
CA ARG A 132 3.32 -20.07 31.93
C ARG A 132 2.30 -19.80 30.84
N TRP A 133 2.74 -19.86 29.59
CA TRP A 133 1.91 -19.65 28.42
C TRP A 133 1.59 -20.99 27.74
N LYS A 134 0.50 -21.06 26.97
CA LYS A 134 0.19 -22.23 26.12
C LYS A 134 1.40 -22.63 25.28
N LYS A 135 2.03 -21.63 24.65
CA LYS A 135 3.25 -21.76 23.87
C LYS A 135 3.95 -20.42 23.73
N VAL A 136 5.28 -20.43 23.74
CA VAL A 136 6.12 -19.25 23.50
C VAL A 136 6.82 -19.39 22.15
N HIS A 137 6.69 -18.37 21.32
CA HIS A 137 7.34 -18.22 20.02
C HIS A 137 8.32 -17.04 20.08
N ALA A 138 9.42 -17.15 19.34
CA ALA A 138 10.40 -16.08 19.21
C ALA A 138 10.86 -15.96 17.76
N TYR A 139 10.59 -14.81 17.16
CA TYR A 139 10.95 -14.46 15.81
C TYR A 139 12.07 -13.42 15.82
N ASN A 140 13.16 -13.74 15.13
CA ASN A 140 14.26 -12.82 14.91
C ASN A 140 14.21 -12.24 13.49
N VAL A 141 15.19 -11.40 13.13
CA VAL A 141 15.30 -10.84 11.76
C VAL A 141 15.27 -11.92 10.66
N ASP A 142 15.89 -13.08 10.87
CA ASP A 142 15.90 -14.16 9.88
C ASP A 142 14.51 -14.79 9.74
N SER A 143 13.74 -14.82 10.84
CA SER A 143 12.36 -15.30 10.85
C SER A 143 11.45 -14.34 10.09
N LEU A 144 11.60 -13.02 10.26
CA LEU A 144 10.83 -12.04 9.48
C LEU A 144 11.23 -12.01 8.00
N HIS A 145 12.52 -12.18 7.70
CA HIS A 145 13.00 -12.32 6.33
C HIS A 145 12.35 -13.52 5.63
N ALA A 146 12.35 -14.68 6.29
CA ALA A 146 11.66 -15.87 5.79
C ALA A 146 10.12 -15.70 5.70
N TRP A 147 9.52 -14.89 6.57
CA TRP A 147 8.08 -14.60 6.50
C TRP A 147 7.76 -13.76 5.26
N LEU A 148 8.57 -12.75 4.94
CA LEU A 148 8.43 -11.91 3.76
C LEU A 148 8.51 -12.72 2.44
N ASP A 149 9.29 -13.80 2.40
CA ASP A 149 9.34 -14.71 1.24
C ASP A 149 7.97 -15.35 0.93
N THR A 150 7.08 -15.43 1.93
CA THR A 150 5.72 -15.97 1.80
C THR A 150 4.64 -14.88 1.67
N ALA A 151 5.02 -13.60 1.71
CA ALA A 151 4.13 -12.45 1.75
C ALA A 151 4.50 -11.40 0.69
N PRO A 152 4.35 -11.71 -0.61
CA PRO A 152 4.79 -10.84 -1.70
C PRO A 152 4.19 -9.43 -1.69
N ALA A 153 2.95 -9.24 -1.25
CA ALA A 153 2.36 -7.90 -1.17
C ALA A 153 2.98 -7.05 -0.05
N THR A 154 3.34 -7.67 1.07
CA THR A 154 4.09 -7.04 2.17
C THR A 154 5.54 -6.77 1.80
N THR A 155 6.16 -7.68 1.08
CA THR A 155 7.50 -7.51 0.51
C THR A 155 7.51 -6.35 -0.48
N ALA A 156 6.52 -6.21 -1.36
CA ALA A 156 6.41 -5.09 -2.29
C ALA A 156 6.32 -3.72 -1.57
N LEU A 157 5.52 -3.64 -0.51
CA LEU A 157 5.37 -2.42 0.30
C LEU A 157 6.71 -2.02 0.93
N LEU A 158 7.37 -2.96 1.60
CA LEU A 158 8.64 -2.69 2.26
C LEU A 158 9.73 -2.35 1.24
N ALA A 159 9.74 -3.03 0.10
CA ALA A 159 10.66 -2.73 -0.99
C ALA A 159 10.48 -1.30 -1.51
N GLU A 160 9.25 -0.82 -1.68
CA GLU A 160 8.98 0.58 -2.05
C GLU A 160 9.56 1.56 -1.03
N ARG A 161 9.34 1.33 0.28
CA ARG A 161 9.88 2.17 1.37
C ARG A 161 11.40 2.20 1.42
N LEU A 162 12.06 1.10 1.05
CA LEU A 162 13.52 0.97 1.05
C LEU A 162 14.17 1.37 -0.29
N GLY A 163 13.44 2.02 -1.20
CA GLY A 163 13.97 2.46 -2.49
C GLY A 163 14.24 1.31 -3.47
N LYS A 164 13.63 0.15 -3.23
CA LYS A 164 13.73 -1.09 -4.00
C LYS A 164 12.39 -1.48 -4.66
N ALA A 165 11.55 -0.48 -4.94
CA ALA A 165 10.22 -0.68 -5.51
C ALA A 165 10.26 -1.62 -6.73
N TRP A 166 9.32 -2.56 -6.76
CA TRP A 166 9.17 -3.46 -7.90
C TRP A 166 8.60 -2.71 -9.10
N PRO A 167 9.17 -2.86 -10.31
CA PRO A 167 8.71 -2.10 -11.48
C PRO A 167 7.22 -2.33 -11.75
N GLY A 168 6.44 -1.25 -11.73
CA GLY A 168 5.01 -1.28 -12.02
C GLY A 168 4.17 -2.14 -11.06
N VAL A 169 4.62 -2.37 -9.83
CA VAL A 169 3.84 -3.06 -8.79
C VAL A 169 3.70 -2.15 -7.59
N ARG A 170 2.50 -2.04 -7.03
CA ARG A 170 2.24 -1.28 -5.81
C ARG A 170 1.09 -1.90 -5.00
N PRO A 171 1.18 -1.96 -3.66
CA PRO A 171 0.03 -2.24 -2.81
C PRO A 171 -1.15 -1.30 -3.06
N VAL A 172 -2.38 -1.83 -3.13
CA VAL A 172 -3.57 -1.01 -3.36
C VAL A 172 -3.75 0.07 -2.27
N GLU A 173 -3.46 -0.26 -1.02
CA GLU A 173 -3.54 0.64 0.14
C GLU A 173 -2.58 1.84 0.02
N THR A 174 -1.36 1.58 -0.47
CA THR A 174 -0.36 2.62 -0.72
C THR A 174 -0.80 3.54 -1.84
N TRP A 175 -1.35 2.97 -2.92
CA TRP A 175 -1.91 3.76 -4.01
C TRP A 175 -3.08 4.63 -3.50
N TRP A 176 -3.99 4.05 -2.71
CA TRP A 176 -5.13 4.74 -2.13
C TRP A 176 -4.71 5.92 -1.25
N THR A 177 -3.84 5.65 -0.26
CA THR A 177 -3.42 6.63 0.74
C THR A 177 -2.54 7.72 0.13
N ASP A 178 -1.50 7.34 -0.63
CA ASP A 178 -0.46 8.29 -1.03
C ASP A 178 -0.78 9.00 -2.34
N TRP A 179 -1.56 8.38 -3.23
CA TRP A 179 -1.85 8.92 -4.56
C TRP A 179 -3.27 9.41 -4.73
N TRP A 180 -4.26 8.69 -4.19
CA TRP A 180 -5.65 9.09 -4.35
C TRP A 180 -6.05 10.13 -3.30
N LEU A 181 -6.06 9.76 -2.02
CA LEU A 181 -6.54 10.61 -0.93
C LEU A 181 -5.74 11.91 -0.77
N ARG A 182 -4.42 11.86 -0.98
CA ARG A 182 -3.54 13.04 -0.89
C ARG A 182 -3.51 13.91 -2.16
N SER A 183 -4.21 13.52 -3.24
CA SER A 183 -4.16 14.29 -4.49
C SER A 183 -5.06 15.52 -4.52
N THR A 184 -6.02 15.63 -3.60
CA THR A 184 -7.03 16.69 -3.57
C THR A 184 -7.02 17.46 -2.26
N THR A 185 -7.45 18.72 -2.30
CA THR A 185 -7.55 19.58 -1.10
C THR A 185 -8.63 19.10 -0.13
N ILE A 186 -9.66 18.43 -0.67
CA ILE A 186 -10.66 17.68 0.09
C ILE A 186 -10.51 16.22 -0.38
N PRO A 187 -10.19 15.27 0.51
CA PRO A 187 -10.03 13.88 0.13
C PRO A 187 -11.29 13.34 -0.55
N LEU A 188 -11.11 12.65 -1.67
CA LEU A 188 -12.19 11.88 -2.30
C LEU A 188 -12.25 10.51 -1.62
N ASP A 189 -12.77 10.48 -0.39
CA ASP A 189 -12.81 9.31 0.49
C ASP A 189 -13.80 8.22 0.02
N VAL A 190 -13.91 7.15 0.80
CA VAL A 190 -14.80 6.01 0.56
C VAL A 190 -16.25 6.48 0.32
N ASP A 191 -16.75 7.40 1.15
CA ASP A 191 -18.11 7.96 1.02
C ASP A 191 -18.34 8.63 -0.34
N ILE A 192 -17.35 9.36 -0.86
CA ILE A 192 -17.44 10.02 -2.17
C ILE A 192 -17.30 9.02 -3.31
N VAL A 193 -16.36 8.08 -3.22
CA VAL A 193 -16.09 7.11 -4.30
C VAL A 193 -17.22 6.10 -4.45
N LEU A 194 -17.85 5.69 -3.35
CA LEU A 194 -18.94 4.72 -3.31
C LEU A 194 -20.35 5.36 -3.31
N ALA A 195 -20.46 6.69 -3.36
CA ALA A 195 -21.75 7.40 -3.42
C ALA A 195 -22.67 6.85 -4.52
N GLY A 196 -23.80 6.25 -4.14
CA GLY A 196 -24.75 5.62 -5.06
C GLY A 196 -24.28 4.32 -5.75
N ARG A 197 -23.20 3.71 -5.26
CA ARG A 197 -22.56 2.51 -5.83
C ARG A 197 -22.51 1.33 -4.86
N GLN A 198 -23.32 1.35 -3.80
CA GLN A 198 -23.32 0.34 -2.74
C GLN A 198 -23.57 -1.08 -3.29
N SER A 199 -24.52 -1.25 -4.23
CA SER A 199 -24.77 -2.56 -4.85
C SER A 199 -23.52 -3.10 -5.54
N ALA A 200 -22.84 -2.29 -6.35
CA ALA A 200 -21.63 -2.71 -7.04
C ALA A 200 -20.47 -3.00 -6.08
N ALA A 201 -20.38 -2.27 -4.96
CA ALA A 201 -19.41 -2.55 -3.90
C ALA A 201 -19.69 -3.93 -3.25
N THR A 202 -20.95 -4.24 -2.95
CA THR A 202 -21.37 -5.54 -2.45
C THR A 202 -21.06 -6.65 -3.46
N ASP A 203 -21.40 -6.46 -4.74
CA ASP A 203 -21.16 -7.45 -5.79
C ASP A 203 -19.65 -7.76 -5.92
N LEU A 204 -18.79 -6.72 -5.91
CA LEU A 204 -17.34 -6.92 -5.93
C LEU A 204 -16.85 -7.68 -4.69
N GLY A 205 -17.34 -7.31 -3.51
CA GLY A 205 -16.99 -8.00 -2.26
C GLY A 205 -17.39 -9.47 -2.29
N ASP A 206 -18.59 -9.78 -2.77
CA ASP A 206 -19.11 -11.14 -2.90
C ASP A 206 -18.28 -11.98 -3.88
N LEU A 207 -17.94 -11.42 -5.05
CA LEU A 207 -17.10 -12.11 -6.04
C LEU A 207 -15.70 -12.39 -5.51
N VAL A 208 -15.11 -11.43 -4.80
CA VAL A 208 -13.80 -11.60 -4.15
C VAL A 208 -13.87 -12.72 -3.12
N ARG A 209 -14.89 -12.73 -2.25
CA ARG A 209 -15.10 -13.76 -1.21
C ARG A 209 -15.39 -15.13 -1.79
N SER A 210 -16.11 -15.20 -2.91
CA SER A 210 -16.36 -16.47 -3.64
C SER A 210 -15.08 -17.11 -4.18
N GLY A 211 -13.98 -16.33 -4.28
CA GLY A 211 -12.73 -16.80 -4.81
C GLY A 211 -12.69 -16.86 -6.34
N GLN A 212 -13.60 -16.17 -7.04
CA GLN A 212 -13.60 -16.09 -8.51
C GLN A 212 -12.23 -15.61 -9.02
N SER A 213 -11.67 -16.36 -9.99
CA SER A 213 -10.29 -16.16 -10.46
C SER A 213 -10.11 -14.93 -11.33
N MET A 214 -11.15 -14.53 -12.08
CA MET A 214 -11.16 -13.35 -12.94
C MET A 214 -12.44 -12.56 -12.70
N ILE A 215 -12.30 -11.28 -12.36
CA ILE A 215 -13.40 -10.37 -12.09
C ILE A 215 -13.25 -9.18 -13.03
N THR A 216 -14.27 -8.97 -13.87
CA THR A 216 -14.34 -7.85 -14.79
C THR A 216 -15.19 -6.73 -14.19
N ILE A 217 -14.67 -5.50 -14.23
CA ILE A 217 -15.37 -4.31 -13.76
C ILE A 217 -15.63 -3.39 -14.96
N GLY A 218 -16.89 -3.07 -15.20
CA GLY A 218 -17.34 -2.23 -16.30
C GLY A 218 -18.28 -1.13 -15.86
N GLY A 219 -19.02 -0.58 -16.82
CA GLY A 219 -19.94 0.54 -16.61
C GLY A 219 -19.32 1.91 -16.95
N ASP A 220 -19.81 2.96 -16.30
CA ASP A 220 -19.40 4.35 -16.53
C ASP A 220 -18.13 4.69 -15.70
N LEU A 221 -17.05 3.90 -15.85
CA LEU A 221 -15.79 4.12 -15.15
C LEU A 221 -14.65 4.54 -16.09
N HIS A 222 -13.85 5.49 -15.63
CA HIS A 222 -12.54 5.78 -16.21
C HIS A 222 -11.45 4.93 -15.53
N ALA A 223 -10.29 4.75 -16.20
CA ALA A 223 -9.20 3.91 -15.69
C ALA A 223 -8.72 4.29 -14.28
N ASP A 224 -8.56 5.59 -13.98
CA ASP A 224 -8.15 6.04 -12.63
C ASP A 224 -9.25 5.81 -11.57
N GLU A 225 -10.51 5.76 -11.99
CA GLU A 225 -11.67 5.53 -11.11
C GLU A 225 -11.84 4.05 -10.78
N LEU A 226 -11.36 3.15 -11.64
CA LEU A 226 -11.30 1.71 -11.35
C LEU A 226 -10.48 1.43 -10.08
N TYR A 227 -9.25 1.97 -10.00
CA TYR A 227 -8.43 1.79 -8.80
C TYR A 227 -9.07 2.40 -7.56
N ALA A 228 -9.67 3.59 -7.70
CA ALA A 228 -10.34 4.25 -6.59
C ALA A 228 -11.52 3.43 -6.09
N PHE A 229 -12.34 2.90 -7.01
CA PHE A 229 -13.47 2.06 -6.67
C PHE A 229 -13.03 0.79 -5.93
N VAL A 230 -12.09 0.03 -6.49
CA VAL A 230 -11.59 -1.21 -5.85
C VAL A 230 -10.95 -0.91 -4.49
N ALA A 231 -10.12 0.14 -4.42
CA ALA A 231 -9.50 0.55 -3.16
C ALA A 231 -10.54 0.97 -2.11
N ALA A 232 -11.56 1.73 -2.50
CA ALA A 232 -12.62 2.16 -1.58
C ALA A 232 -13.47 0.99 -1.08
N VAL A 233 -13.74 -0.02 -1.92
CA VAL A 233 -14.42 -1.26 -1.50
C VAL A 233 -13.57 -2.03 -0.48
N PHE A 234 -12.26 -2.07 -0.65
CA PHE A 234 -11.36 -2.79 0.26
C PHE A 234 -10.98 -2.01 1.53
N ASP A 235 -11.15 -0.68 1.52
CA ASP A 235 -10.93 0.22 2.65
C ASP A 235 -12.21 0.46 3.48
N ASP A 236 -13.31 -0.22 3.15
CA ASP A 236 -14.58 -0.08 3.87
C ASP A 236 -14.39 -0.39 5.36
N ALA A 237 -14.79 0.56 6.21
CA ALA A 237 -14.51 0.53 7.63
C ALA A 237 -15.18 -0.66 8.34
N ASP A 238 -16.34 -1.08 7.83
CA ASP A 238 -17.23 -2.05 8.45
C ASP A 238 -16.94 -3.51 8.03
N ASP A 239 -16.04 -3.74 7.06
CA ASP A 239 -15.69 -5.06 6.55
C ASP A 239 -14.21 -5.42 6.81
N ALA A 240 -13.96 -6.13 7.92
CA ALA A 240 -12.61 -6.57 8.30
C ALA A 240 -12.00 -7.61 7.34
N GLU A 241 -12.85 -8.39 6.65
CA GLU A 241 -12.39 -9.39 5.69
C GLU A 241 -11.86 -8.71 4.42
N LEU A 242 -12.58 -7.70 3.91
CA LEU A 242 -12.13 -6.93 2.75
C LEU A 242 -10.84 -6.12 3.03
N LYS A 243 -10.64 -5.63 4.26
CA LYS A 243 -9.34 -5.05 4.66
C LYS A 243 -8.20 -6.07 4.60
N THR A 244 -8.49 -7.32 4.96
CA THR A 244 -7.52 -8.41 4.85
C THR A 244 -7.23 -8.74 3.37
N VAL A 245 -8.23 -8.63 2.50
CA VAL A 245 -8.03 -8.68 1.04
C VAL A 245 -7.16 -7.52 0.55
N ALA A 246 -7.35 -6.30 1.07
CA ALA A 246 -6.53 -5.13 0.73
C ALA A 246 -5.03 -5.40 0.95
N ALA A 247 -4.69 -6.04 2.06
CA ALA A 247 -3.30 -6.38 2.42
C ALA A 247 -2.61 -7.26 1.35
N ARG A 248 -3.36 -8.16 0.69
CA ARG A 248 -2.86 -9.04 -0.40
C ARG A 248 -3.20 -8.54 -1.81
N THR A 249 -3.66 -7.30 -1.94
CA THR A 249 -4.02 -6.71 -3.24
C THR A 249 -2.89 -5.83 -3.79
N LEU A 250 -2.48 -6.13 -5.03
CA LEU A 250 -1.44 -5.40 -5.75
C LEU A 250 -1.99 -4.80 -7.05
N VAL A 251 -1.71 -3.52 -7.27
CA VAL A 251 -1.85 -2.86 -8.57
C VAL A 251 -0.65 -3.24 -9.43
N VAL A 252 -0.90 -3.76 -10.63
CA VAL A 252 0.15 -4.27 -11.54
C VAL A 252 0.05 -3.64 -12.92
N GLN A 253 1.10 -2.93 -13.32
CA GLN A 253 1.21 -2.20 -14.59
C GLN A 253 2.39 -2.68 -15.45
N SER A 254 3.17 -3.64 -14.95
CA SER A 254 4.34 -4.21 -15.63
C SER A 254 4.08 -5.67 -15.98
N ARG A 255 4.22 -6.02 -17.26
CA ARG A 255 4.07 -7.40 -17.75
C ARG A 255 5.11 -8.36 -17.15
N ASP A 256 6.36 -7.92 -17.03
CA ASP A 256 7.44 -8.71 -16.44
C ASP A 256 7.20 -8.99 -14.96
N SER A 257 6.63 -8.02 -14.23
CA SER A 257 6.29 -8.20 -12.81
C SER A 257 5.03 -9.05 -12.65
N LEU A 258 4.04 -8.90 -13.53
CA LEU A 258 2.85 -9.74 -13.56
C LEU A 258 3.22 -11.22 -13.73
N ALA A 259 4.09 -11.54 -14.70
CA ALA A 259 4.56 -12.90 -14.91
C ALA A 259 5.28 -13.49 -13.68
N GLN A 260 6.06 -12.69 -12.96
CA GLN A 260 6.71 -13.11 -11.71
C GLN A 260 5.72 -13.29 -10.55
N LEU A 261 4.70 -12.44 -10.45
CA LEU A 261 3.64 -12.54 -9.44
C LEU A 261 2.78 -13.78 -9.64
N LEU A 262 2.46 -14.13 -10.89
CA LEU A 262 1.71 -15.35 -11.23
C LEU A 262 2.43 -16.65 -10.85
N GLY A 263 3.74 -16.59 -10.62
CA GLY A 263 4.53 -17.73 -10.13
C GLY A 263 4.61 -17.84 -8.60
N GLN A 264 4.01 -16.91 -7.86
CA GLN A 264 4.03 -16.92 -6.40
C GLN A 264 3.02 -17.92 -5.84
N ALA A 265 3.41 -18.67 -4.81
CA ALA A 265 2.50 -19.61 -4.15
C ALA A 265 1.44 -18.90 -3.28
N ALA A 266 1.72 -17.66 -2.84
CA ALA A 266 0.79 -16.88 -2.05
C ALA A 266 -0.36 -16.36 -2.92
N ARG A 267 -1.60 -16.60 -2.48
CA ARG A 267 -2.79 -16.18 -3.21
C ARG A 267 -2.97 -14.67 -3.12
N LEU A 268 -2.82 -13.99 -4.26
CA LEU A 268 -2.90 -12.54 -4.39
C LEU A 268 -4.21 -12.12 -5.06
N VAL A 269 -4.57 -10.85 -4.89
CA VAL A 269 -5.52 -10.15 -5.75
C VAL A 269 -4.74 -9.17 -6.61
N LEU A 270 -4.79 -9.32 -7.93
CA LEU A 270 -4.03 -8.52 -8.88
C LEU A 270 -4.98 -7.58 -9.60
N LEU A 271 -4.89 -6.29 -9.30
CA LEU A 271 -5.63 -5.25 -10.01
C LEU A 271 -4.82 -4.79 -11.22
N ILE A 272 -5.30 -5.15 -12.41
CA ILE A 272 -4.62 -4.96 -13.68
C ILE A 272 -5.45 -3.97 -14.51
N PRO A 273 -4.97 -2.73 -14.69
CA PRO A 273 -5.73 -1.68 -15.37
C PRO A 273 -5.71 -1.79 -16.90
N ASP A 274 -4.80 -2.59 -17.44
CA ASP A 274 -4.65 -2.85 -18.86
C ASP A 274 -4.74 -4.35 -19.07
N ALA A 275 -5.91 -4.82 -19.53
CA ALA A 275 -6.15 -6.23 -19.82
C ALA A 275 -5.15 -6.79 -20.85
N GLY A 276 -4.53 -5.94 -21.69
CA GLY A 276 -3.47 -6.32 -22.62
C GLY A 276 -2.23 -6.91 -21.93
N LEU A 277 -1.99 -6.60 -20.65
CA LEU A 277 -0.91 -7.19 -19.86
C LEU A 277 -1.07 -8.71 -19.67
N LEU A 278 -2.30 -9.22 -19.73
CA LEU A 278 -2.61 -10.64 -19.61
C LEU A 278 -2.32 -11.43 -20.90
N ALA A 279 -2.15 -10.76 -22.03
CA ALA A 279 -1.96 -11.41 -23.31
C ALA A 279 -0.74 -12.35 -23.28
N GLY A 280 -0.96 -13.63 -23.56
CA GLY A 280 0.09 -14.66 -23.60
C GLY A 280 0.63 -15.09 -22.23
N LEU A 281 -0.03 -14.73 -21.12
CA LEU A 281 0.26 -15.27 -19.79
C LEU A 281 -0.55 -16.55 -19.51
N PRO A 282 -0.09 -17.41 -18.59
CA PRO A 282 -0.82 -18.64 -18.24
C PRO A 282 -2.24 -18.32 -17.75
N LEU A 283 -3.22 -19.07 -18.28
CA LEU A 283 -4.63 -18.95 -17.88
C LEU A 283 -4.95 -19.65 -16.55
N GLN A 284 -4.06 -20.52 -16.08
CA GLN A 284 -4.22 -21.24 -14.81
C GLN A 284 -3.26 -20.68 -13.77
N HIS A 285 -3.85 -20.11 -12.72
CA HIS A 285 -3.16 -19.59 -11.54
C HIS A 285 -4.12 -19.54 -10.35
N ASP A 286 -3.60 -19.53 -9.13
CA ASP A 286 -4.42 -19.48 -7.91
C ASP A 286 -4.84 -18.07 -7.50
N HIS A 287 -4.25 -17.04 -8.13
CA HIS A 287 -4.56 -15.64 -7.88
C HIS A 287 -5.95 -15.26 -8.39
N GLN A 288 -6.51 -14.20 -7.80
CA GLN A 288 -7.67 -13.51 -8.34
C GLN A 288 -7.18 -12.29 -9.12
N VAL A 289 -7.77 -12.04 -10.28
CA VAL A 289 -7.40 -10.94 -11.16
C VAL A 289 -8.62 -10.04 -11.34
N ILE A 290 -8.44 -8.74 -11.12
CA ILE A 290 -9.45 -7.72 -11.35
C ILE A 290 -9.00 -6.88 -12.53
N VAL A 291 -9.83 -6.80 -13.56
CA VAL A 291 -9.54 -6.08 -14.82
C VAL A 291 -10.72 -5.22 -15.25
N PRO A 292 -10.50 -4.14 -16.03
CA PRO A 292 -11.60 -3.51 -16.72
C PRO A 292 -12.23 -4.47 -17.73
N ALA A 293 -13.55 -4.45 -17.85
CA ALA A 293 -14.27 -5.13 -18.92
C ALA A 293 -13.95 -4.49 -20.29
N GLU A 294 -13.98 -5.28 -21.36
CA GLU A 294 -13.82 -4.73 -22.70
C GLU A 294 -15.01 -3.83 -23.07
N PRO A 295 -14.78 -2.73 -23.82
CA PRO A 295 -15.87 -1.84 -24.23
C PRO A 295 -16.97 -2.57 -24.99
N GLY A 296 -18.19 -2.58 -24.44
CA GLY A 296 -19.36 -3.21 -25.07
C GLY A 296 -19.62 -4.66 -24.61
N GLU A 297 -18.76 -5.23 -23.78
CA GLU A 297 -19.00 -6.51 -23.12
C GLU A 297 -19.72 -6.35 -21.78
N ASN A 298 -20.39 -7.42 -21.34
CA ASN A 298 -20.98 -7.47 -20.01
C ASN A 298 -19.86 -7.70 -18.98
N ALA A 299 -19.82 -6.84 -17.96
CA ALA A 299 -18.94 -7.01 -16.82
C ALA A 299 -19.62 -7.82 -15.69
N ASP A 300 -18.81 -8.51 -14.89
CA ASP A 300 -19.26 -9.14 -13.64
C ASP A 300 -19.80 -8.09 -12.66
N VAL A 301 -19.14 -6.93 -12.59
CA VAL A 301 -19.57 -5.78 -11.78
C VAL A 301 -19.73 -4.56 -12.68
N ASN A 302 -20.96 -4.04 -12.77
CA ASN A 302 -21.25 -2.80 -13.49
C ASN A 302 -21.33 -1.62 -12.52
N VAL A 303 -20.38 -0.70 -12.64
CA VAL A 303 -20.29 0.47 -11.75
C VAL A 303 -20.91 1.68 -12.42
N SER A 304 -21.91 2.26 -11.75
CA SER A 304 -22.62 3.46 -12.19
C SER A 304 -21.81 4.74 -11.91
N ARG A 305 -22.27 5.87 -12.44
CA ARG A 305 -21.76 7.19 -12.01
C ARG A 305 -22.16 7.46 -10.56
N VAL A 306 -21.29 8.16 -9.84
CA VAL A 306 -21.58 8.57 -8.46
C VAL A 306 -22.89 9.35 -8.35
N ASP A 307 -23.58 9.18 -7.23
CA ASP A 307 -24.75 9.98 -6.87
C ASP A 307 -24.32 11.39 -6.46
N ASP A 308 -24.80 12.40 -7.18
CA ASP A 308 -24.38 13.78 -6.95
C ASP A 308 -24.94 14.37 -5.66
N GLU A 309 -26.09 13.91 -5.15
CA GLU A 309 -26.64 14.40 -3.87
C GLU A 309 -25.82 13.87 -2.70
N GLN A 310 -25.48 12.57 -2.69
CA GLN A 310 -24.62 11.98 -1.67
C GLN A 310 -23.23 12.64 -1.66
N VAL A 311 -22.64 12.87 -2.84
CA VAL A 311 -21.38 13.62 -2.94
C VAL A 311 -21.53 15.06 -2.41
N ARG A 312 -22.62 15.75 -2.76
CA ARG A 312 -22.91 17.12 -2.24
C ARG A 312 -22.99 17.13 -0.73
N GLN A 313 -23.71 16.19 -0.13
CA GLN A 313 -23.86 16.06 1.31
C GLN A 313 -22.50 15.84 1.97
N ARG A 314 -21.69 14.93 1.44
CA ARG A 314 -20.36 14.65 1.98
C ARG A 314 -19.41 15.84 1.88
N LEU A 315 -19.42 16.56 0.75
CA LEU A 315 -18.62 17.77 0.59
C LEU A 315 -19.06 18.90 1.55
N ARG A 316 -20.38 19.05 1.81
CA ARG A 316 -20.88 20.01 2.80
C ARG A 316 -20.41 19.67 4.22
N GLN A 317 -20.43 18.39 4.59
CA GLN A 317 -19.90 17.93 5.88
C GLN A 317 -18.40 18.23 6.01
N ALA A 318 -17.65 18.17 4.90
CA ALA A 318 -16.25 18.59 4.83
C ALA A 318 -16.05 20.12 4.79
N GLY A 319 -17.11 20.93 4.98
CA GLY A 319 -17.03 22.39 5.08
C GLY A 319 -17.10 23.13 3.73
N VAL A 320 -17.48 22.46 2.63
CA VAL A 320 -17.66 23.13 1.34
C VAL A 320 -18.96 23.94 1.32
N GLU A 321 -18.84 25.21 0.94
CA GLU A 321 -19.97 26.13 0.79
C GLU A 321 -20.97 25.64 -0.27
N ASN A 322 -22.27 25.84 0.00
CA ASN A 322 -23.38 25.18 -0.69
C ASN A 322 -23.36 25.33 -2.23
N GLY A 323 -23.06 26.52 -2.75
CA GLY A 323 -23.02 26.75 -4.19
C GLY A 323 -21.89 25.96 -4.87
N ARG A 324 -20.71 25.93 -4.24
CA ARG A 324 -19.57 25.13 -4.71
C ARG A 324 -19.82 23.64 -4.60
N ALA A 325 -20.40 23.18 -3.49
CA ALA A 325 -20.77 21.78 -3.31
C ALA A 325 -21.71 21.32 -4.42
N TYR A 326 -22.71 22.14 -4.79
CA TYR A 326 -23.62 21.84 -5.89
C TYR A 326 -22.89 21.62 -7.22
N GLY A 327 -22.00 22.56 -7.59
CA GLY A 327 -21.19 22.44 -8.80
C GLY A 327 -20.27 21.22 -8.79
N TYR A 328 -19.69 20.88 -7.63
CA TYR A 328 -18.81 19.72 -7.49
C TYR A 328 -19.55 18.39 -7.54
N GLY A 329 -20.73 18.26 -6.95
CA GLY A 329 -21.54 17.04 -7.09
C GLY A 329 -21.94 16.78 -8.54
N ALA A 330 -22.43 17.81 -9.25
CA ALA A 330 -22.75 17.70 -10.67
C ALA A 330 -21.51 17.34 -11.52
N LEU A 331 -20.34 17.88 -11.17
CA LEU A 331 -19.09 17.53 -11.83
C LEU A 331 -18.68 16.08 -11.54
N ALA A 332 -18.82 15.62 -10.30
CA ALA A 332 -18.50 14.25 -9.88
C ALA A 332 -19.32 13.22 -10.65
N ARG A 333 -20.65 13.44 -10.74
CA ARG A 333 -21.55 12.56 -11.49
C ARG A 333 -21.25 12.53 -12.99
N ARG A 334 -20.71 13.62 -13.55
CA ARG A 334 -20.24 13.63 -14.94
C ARG A 334 -18.91 12.91 -15.11
N SER A 335 -17.98 13.10 -14.18
CA SER A 335 -16.66 12.46 -14.15
C SER A 335 -16.00 12.70 -12.79
N LEU A 336 -15.78 11.64 -12.02
CA LEU A 336 -15.10 11.72 -10.73
C LEU A 336 -13.65 12.17 -10.91
N SER A 337 -13.01 11.77 -12.02
CA SER A 337 -11.70 12.26 -12.45
C SER A 337 -11.68 13.77 -12.70
N ALA A 338 -12.76 14.33 -13.27
CA ALA A 338 -12.88 15.78 -13.45
C ALA A 338 -13.04 16.51 -12.12
N LEU A 339 -13.80 15.96 -11.18
CA LEU A 339 -13.87 16.49 -9.81
C LEU A 339 -12.47 16.45 -9.14
N ARG A 340 -11.77 15.31 -9.24
CA ARG A 340 -10.41 15.15 -8.72
C ARG A 340 -9.46 16.23 -9.26
N ARG A 341 -9.52 16.54 -10.56
CA ARG A 341 -8.75 17.64 -11.16
C ARG A 341 -9.14 19.01 -10.62
N ALA A 342 -10.43 19.27 -10.45
CA ALA A 342 -10.92 20.54 -9.92
C ALA A 342 -10.39 20.79 -8.50
N LEU A 343 -10.33 19.73 -7.67
CA LEU A 343 -9.87 19.77 -6.29
C LEU A 343 -8.37 19.51 -6.09
N ALA A 344 -7.59 19.30 -7.15
CA ALA A 344 -6.19 18.89 -7.01
C ALA A 344 -5.32 19.93 -6.25
N VAL A 345 -4.46 19.44 -5.34
CA VAL A 345 -3.67 20.28 -4.39
C VAL A 345 -2.65 21.19 -5.08
N THR A 346 -2.11 20.78 -6.24
CA THR A 346 -1.07 21.57 -6.95
C THR A 346 -1.40 21.75 -8.43
N CYS A 347 -0.86 22.82 -9.03
CA CYS A 347 -0.96 23.06 -10.48
C CYS A 347 -0.24 21.97 -11.29
N ALA A 348 0.84 21.39 -10.75
CA ALA A 348 1.52 20.22 -11.32
C ALA A 348 0.66 18.95 -11.21
N ALA A 349 -0.01 18.71 -10.07
CA ALA A 349 -0.99 17.62 -9.95
C ALA A 349 -2.16 17.81 -10.92
N ARG A 350 -2.67 19.03 -11.14
CA ARG A 350 -3.66 19.31 -12.19
C ARG A 350 -3.17 18.89 -13.59
N LYS A 351 -1.91 19.16 -13.92
CA LYS A 351 -1.29 18.76 -15.20
C LYS A 351 -1.03 17.25 -15.29
N LEU A 352 -0.58 16.61 -14.21
CA LEU A 352 -0.31 15.18 -14.17
C LEU A 352 -1.59 14.33 -14.17
N ILE A 353 -2.63 14.74 -13.44
CA ILE A 353 -3.95 14.09 -13.49
C ILE A 353 -4.61 14.32 -14.87
N ALA A 354 -4.33 15.44 -15.53
CA ALA A 354 -4.73 15.63 -16.93
C ALA A 354 -3.90 14.77 -17.91
N ALA A 355 -2.60 14.58 -17.65
CA ALA A 355 -1.70 13.77 -18.47
C ALA A 355 -1.84 12.25 -18.25
N GLY A 356 -2.34 11.80 -17.09
CA GLY A 356 -2.71 10.40 -16.84
C GLY A 356 -3.78 9.89 -17.81
N GLN A 357 -4.62 10.79 -18.36
CA GLN A 357 -5.54 10.49 -19.45
C GLN A 357 -4.86 10.42 -20.84
N ALA A 358 -3.64 10.92 -20.99
CA ALA A 358 -2.84 10.83 -22.22
C ALA A 358 -1.78 9.71 -22.16
N ALA A 359 -1.51 9.14 -20.98
CA ALA A 359 -0.50 8.09 -20.80
C ALA A 359 -0.93 6.72 -21.35
N CYS A 360 -2.20 6.54 -21.76
CA CYS A 360 -2.61 5.44 -22.65
C CYS A 360 -2.13 5.60 -24.10
N LEU A 361 -1.43 6.69 -24.47
CA LEU A 361 -0.93 6.90 -25.85
C LEU A 361 0.53 7.37 -25.95
N TYR A 362 1.32 7.39 -24.87
CA TYR A 362 2.71 7.87 -24.92
C TYR A 362 3.76 6.81 -25.27
N SER A 363 3.40 5.82 -26.10
CA SER A 363 4.37 4.90 -26.73
C SER A 363 4.91 5.40 -28.10
N LEU A 364 4.48 6.56 -28.63
CA LEU A 364 4.77 6.88 -30.04
C LEU A 364 5.29 8.29 -30.40
N MET A 365 5.69 9.13 -29.44
CA MET A 365 6.28 10.44 -29.77
C MET A 365 7.58 10.77 -29.03
N VAL A 366 8.52 9.82 -28.97
CA VAL A 366 9.95 10.14 -28.87
C VAL A 366 10.61 9.81 -30.20
N ARG A 367 10.20 10.50 -31.27
CA ARG A 367 10.94 10.59 -32.54
C ARG A 367 10.31 11.64 -33.46
N ARG A 368 10.38 12.91 -33.06
CA ARG A 368 10.65 14.09 -33.91
C ARG A 368 10.37 15.34 -33.08
N GLY A 369 11.42 16.12 -32.85
CA GLY A 369 11.32 17.41 -32.17
C GLY A 369 10.44 18.36 -32.98
N CYS A 370 9.33 18.79 -32.37
CA CYS A 370 8.59 19.97 -32.78
C CYS A 370 8.14 20.70 -31.51
N VAL A 371 8.73 21.87 -31.27
CA VAL A 371 8.24 22.85 -30.33
C VAL A 371 7.02 23.52 -30.98
N CYS A 372 5.83 23.37 -30.39
CA CYS A 372 4.71 24.26 -30.66
C CYS A 372 4.22 24.83 -29.33
N GLY A 373 4.32 26.16 -29.23
CA GLY A 373 3.91 26.91 -28.06
C GLY A 373 2.38 26.98 -27.95
N ALA A 374 1.87 26.70 -26.75
CA ALA A 374 0.53 27.08 -26.34
C ALA A 374 0.66 28.13 -25.24
N VAL A 375 0.34 29.37 -25.60
CA VAL A 375 0.22 30.51 -24.70
C VAL A 375 -1.09 30.36 -23.92
N CYS A 376 -1.03 30.29 -22.59
CA CYS A 376 -2.21 30.53 -21.75
C CYS A 376 -1.81 31.44 -20.59
N GLY A 377 -2.37 32.65 -20.59
CA GLY A 377 -1.98 33.75 -19.72
C GLY A 377 -2.27 33.49 -18.25
N CYS A 378 -1.22 33.50 -17.43
CA CYS A 378 -1.30 33.79 -16.00
C CYS A 378 -0.60 35.14 -15.79
N ARG A 379 -1.37 36.21 -15.54
CA ARG A 379 -0.81 37.49 -15.08
C ARG A 379 -0.49 37.37 -13.59
N GLY A 380 0.78 37.16 -13.27
CA GLY A 380 1.36 37.32 -11.93
C GLY A 380 2.77 37.90 -12.09
N ARG A 381 3.08 38.98 -11.36
CA ARG A 381 4.37 39.69 -11.46
C ARG A 381 5.51 38.74 -11.09
N VAL A 382 6.47 38.59 -12.01
CA VAL A 382 7.75 37.89 -11.79
C VAL A 382 8.78 38.92 -11.31
N PRO A 383 9.50 38.71 -10.19
CA PRO A 383 10.69 39.50 -9.89
C PRO A 383 11.82 39.08 -10.84
N ARG A 384 12.42 40.06 -11.52
CA ARG A 384 13.59 39.86 -12.39
C ARG A 384 14.77 39.31 -11.57
N TRP A 385 15.21 38.10 -11.89
CA TRP A 385 16.57 37.64 -11.60
C TRP A 385 17.36 37.64 -12.91
N GLY A 386 18.54 38.28 -12.88
CA GLY A 386 19.39 38.50 -14.04
C GLY A 386 19.91 37.20 -14.66
N ALA A 387 20.03 37.21 -15.98
CA ALA A 387 20.59 36.12 -16.76
C ALA A 387 22.06 35.89 -16.38
N ALA A 388 22.38 34.71 -15.88
CA ALA A 388 23.74 34.19 -15.86
C ALA A 388 23.90 33.26 -17.06
N GLU A 389 24.65 33.72 -18.07
CA GLU A 389 25.06 32.90 -19.21
C GLU A 389 26.02 31.80 -18.75
N LEU A 390 25.60 30.54 -18.82
CA LEU A 390 26.51 29.39 -18.72
C LEU A 390 27.21 29.20 -20.08
N ARG A 391 28.45 29.69 -20.19
CA ARG A 391 29.35 29.32 -21.29
C ARG A 391 29.92 27.93 -21.03
N VAL A 392 29.51 26.96 -21.84
CA VAL A 392 30.17 25.65 -21.94
C VAL A 392 31.38 25.82 -22.86
N VAL A 393 32.59 25.77 -22.29
CA VAL A 393 33.84 25.66 -23.06
C VAL A 393 34.14 24.18 -23.25
N VAL A 394 33.99 23.67 -24.46
CA VAL A 394 34.40 22.30 -24.83
C VAL A 394 35.89 22.33 -25.17
N GLY A 395 36.73 21.92 -24.22
CA GLY A 395 38.14 21.63 -24.48
C GLY A 395 38.31 20.18 -24.94
N ARG A 396 38.81 19.96 -26.16
CA ARG A 396 39.32 18.65 -26.60
C ARG A 396 40.71 18.44 -25.98
N GLY A 397 40.84 17.48 -25.08
CA GLY A 397 42.12 17.07 -24.51
C GLY A 397 41.94 15.83 -23.63
N LEU A 398 42.82 14.84 -23.83
CA LEU A 398 42.78 13.51 -23.23
C LEU A 398 42.93 13.54 -21.70
N GLY A 399 42.05 12.81 -20.99
CA GLY A 399 42.30 12.32 -19.64
C GLY A 399 41.60 13.05 -18.48
N GLY A 400 40.66 12.37 -17.82
CA GLY A 400 40.26 12.60 -16.42
C GLY A 400 39.12 13.59 -16.17
N VAL A 401 37.94 13.09 -15.80
CA VAL A 401 36.85 13.91 -15.24
C VAL A 401 37.00 13.94 -13.72
N GLY A 402 37.40 15.10 -13.17
CA GLY A 402 37.27 15.42 -11.75
C GLY A 402 36.35 16.64 -11.58
N VAL A 403 35.26 16.51 -10.83
CA VAL A 403 34.37 17.62 -10.49
C VAL A 403 34.70 18.10 -9.07
N GLY A 404 35.30 19.28 -8.96
CA GLY A 404 35.48 19.99 -7.69
C GLY A 404 34.41 21.06 -7.52
N CYS A 405 33.74 21.08 -6.37
CA CYS A 405 32.86 22.18 -5.95
C CYS A 405 33.67 23.21 -5.14
N SER A 406 33.81 24.44 -5.63
CA SER A 406 34.23 25.58 -4.83
C SER A 406 33.02 26.49 -4.57
N GLY A 407 32.70 26.65 -3.29
CA GLY A 407 31.62 27.50 -2.82
C GLY A 407 31.94 28.99 -2.98
N LEU A 408 30.89 29.80 -3.03
CA LEU A 408 30.99 31.25 -2.90
C LEU A 408 29.95 31.79 -1.92
N ARG A 409 30.47 32.70 -1.12
CA ARG A 409 29.96 33.26 0.13
C ARG A 409 28.83 34.25 -0.10
N ARG A 410 28.03 34.42 0.95
CA ARG A 410 27.04 35.49 1.11
C ARG A 410 27.71 36.87 1.04
N SER A 411 27.03 37.78 0.37
CA SER A 411 26.98 39.21 0.68
C SER A 411 25.53 39.66 0.56
#